data_AF-A0A2V5WL04-F1
#
_entry.id   AF-A0A2V5WL04-F1
#
_cell.length_a   1.000
_cell.length_b   1.000
_cell.length_c   1.000
_cell.angle_alpha   90.00
_cell.angle_beta   90.00
_cell.angle_gamma   90.00
#
_symmetry.space_group_name_H-M   'P 1'
#
loop_
_entity.id
_entity.type
_entity.pdbx_description
1 polymer ?
#
loop_
_entity_poly.entity_id
_entity_poly.type
_entity_poly.pdbx_seq_one_letter_code
_entity_poly.pdbx_strand_id
1 'polypeptide(L)'
;MESKRKPRLRSPAFCLITWFMLFFIASARTSTLTNVQTVFLIVMENVNWSALKGNPSAPYLNTTLLPMASYCEQYYTPPGLPGSLPNYLWLEAGTNFGVLDSNDPSAHTFSSTNHLVTLLTNADISWKSYQENISGTNCPLSSTGLYAAYHNPFVYFTDII
;
A
#
# COMPACT_ATOMS: atom_id res chain seq x y z
N MET A 1 -86.77 24.63 -12.95
CA MET A 1 -86.25 23.23 -12.95
C MET A 1 -85.37 23.10 -14.19
N GLU A 2 -84.06 23.13 -13.96
CA GLU A 2 -83.02 23.45 -14.95
C GLU A 2 -82.46 22.18 -15.59
N SER A 3 -82.52 22.08 -16.93
CA SER A 3 -81.91 21.00 -17.70
C SER A 3 -80.56 21.46 -18.26
N LYS A 4 -79.47 21.16 -17.53
CA LYS A 4 -78.09 21.46 -17.96
C LYS A 4 -77.65 20.56 -19.11
N ARG A 5 -77.29 21.14 -20.25
CA ARG A 5 -76.55 20.47 -21.33
C ARG A 5 -75.10 20.26 -20.90
N LYS A 6 -74.57 19.04 -21.05
CA LYS A 6 -73.14 18.74 -20.83
C LYS A 6 -72.28 19.33 -21.97
N PRO A 7 -71.17 20.04 -21.68
CA PRO A 7 -70.22 20.46 -22.70
C PRO A 7 -69.32 19.31 -23.16
N ARG A 8 -69.00 19.28 -24.46
CA ARG A 8 -68.05 18.34 -25.07
C ARG A 8 -66.62 18.75 -24.74
N LEU A 9 -65.85 17.83 -24.15
CA LEU A 9 -64.43 17.99 -23.83
C LEU A 9 -63.61 17.95 -25.14
N ARG A 10 -62.80 18.98 -25.41
CA ARG A 10 -61.81 18.98 -26.49
C ARG A 10 -60.48 18.44 -25.95
N SER A 11 -59.93 17.44 -26.61
CA SER A 11 -58.65 16.80 -26.25
C SER A 11 -57.47 17.77 -26.42
N PRO A 12 -56.46 17.75 -25.53
CA PRO A 12 -55.27 18.58 -25.70
C PRO A 12 -54.34 17.93 -26.74
N ALA A 13 -53.79 18.75 -27.63
CA ALA A 13 -52.70 18.34 -28.51
C ALA A 13 -51.42 18.20 -27.66
N PHE A 14 -50.89 16.98 -27.54
CA PHE A 14 -49.58 16.72 -26.96
C PHE A 14 -48.50 17.12 -27.96
N CYS A 15 -47.78 18.21 -27.67
CA CYS A 15 -46.56 18.57 -28.38
C CYS A 15 -45.40 17.79 -27.76
N LEU A 16 -44.95 16.72 -28.43
CA LEU A 16 -43.78 15.93 -28.02
C LEU A 16 -42.50 16.69 -28.39
N ILE A 17 -41.86 17.32 -27.42
CA ILE A 17 -40.50 17.84 -27.56
C ILE A 17 -39.55 16.66 -27.31
N THR A 18 -39.02 16.06 -28.37
CA THR A 18 -37.99 15.02 -28.28
C THR A 18 -36.64 15.66 -27.94
N TRP A 19 -36.15 15.44 -26.73
CA TRP A 19 -34.77 15.72 -26.34
C TRP A 19 -33.84 14.69 -26.98
N PHE A 20 -33.03 15.09 -27.96
CA PHE A 20 -31.89 14.30 -28.41
C PHE A 20 -30.76 14.47 -27.39
N MET A 21 -30.60 13.51 -26.47
CA MET A 21 -29.36 13.39 -25.70
C MET A 21 -28.26 12.87 -26.63
N LEU A 22 -27.26 13.71 -26.96
CA LEU A 22 -26.01 13.23 -27.54
C LEU A 22 -25.29 12.40 -26.46
N PHE A 23 -25.34 11.07 -26.59
CA PHE A 23 -24.41 10.20 -25.90
C PHE A 23 -23.04 10.33 -26.55
N PHE A 24 -22.16 11.12 -25.95
CA PHE A 24 -20.73 11.01 -26.22
C PHE A 24 -20.25 9.67 -25.65
N ILE A 25 -20.10 8.67 -26.52
CA ILE A 25 -19.37 7.46 -26.18
C ILE A 25 -17.89 7.84 -26.13
N ALA A 26 -17.42 8.22 -24.95
CA ALA A 26 -15.99 8.29 -24.68
C ALA A 26 -15.44 6.87 -24.77
N SER A 27 -14.74 6.56 -25.85
CA SER A 27 -14.00 5.31 -25.96
C SER A 27 -12.84 5.38 -24.97
N ALA A 28 -12.98 4.69 -23.84
CA ALA A 28 -11.89 4.55 -22.88
C ALA A 28 -10.78 3.75 -23.57
N ARG A 29 -9.65 4.40 -23.83
CA ARG A 29 -8.45 3.69 -24.27
C ARG A 29 -7.95 2.89 -23.08
N THR A 30 -8.10 1.58 -23.13
CA THR A 30 -7.38 0.68 -22.23
C THR A 30 -5.91 0.76 -22.59
N SER A 31 -5.13 1.56 -21.87
CA SER A 31 -3.69 1.35 -21.84
C SER A 31 -3.48 -0.07 -21.29
N THR A 32 -2.81 -0.92 -22.05
CA THR A 32 -2.27 -2.15 -21.50
C THR A 32 -1.34 -1.72 -20.37
N LEU A 33 -1.75 -1.94 -19.12
CA LEU A 33 -0.88 -1.77 -17.98
C LEU A 33 0.37 -2.59 -18.26
N THR A 34 1.49 -1.91 -18.50
CA THR A 34 2.78 -2.58 -18.56
C THR A 34 2.94 -3.30 -17.23
N ASN A 35 3.22 -4.60 -17.28
CA ASN A 35 3.48 -5.38 -16.09
C ASN A 35 4.57 -4.69 -15.26
N VAL A 36 4.38 -4.59 -13.94
CA VAL A 36 5.36 -3.98 -13.04
C VAL A 36 6.61 -4.85 -13.07
N GLN A 37 7.69 -4.35 -13.66
CA GLN A 37 8.93 -5.12 -13.85
C GLN A 37 9.82 -5.11 -12.60
N THR A 38 9.82 -3.99 -11.85
CA THR A 38 10.70 -3.82 -10.69
C THR A 38 9.98 -2.98 -9.65
N VAL A 39 10.04 -3.44 -8.40
CA VAL A 39 9.49 -2.73 -7.24
C VAL A 39 10.65 -2.37 -6.32
N PHE A 40 10.77 -1.09 -6.00
CA PHE A 40 11.63 -0.62 -4.93
C PHE A 40 10.76 -0.30 -3.72
N LEU A 41 10.97 -1.03 -2.62
CA LEU A 41 10.35 -0.74 -1.35
C LEU A 41 11.37 0.00 -0.47
N ILE A 42 11.08 1.25 -0.14
CA ILE A 42 11.90 2.08 0.73
C ILE A 42 11.12 2.30 2.02
N VAL A 43 11.57 1.69 3.11
CA VAL A 43 10.98 1.88 4.43
C VAL A 43 11.71 3.02 5.12
N MET A 44 10.95 4.02 5.55
CA MET A 44 11.46 5.20 6.22
C MET A 44 11.37 5.04 7.74
N GLU A 45 12.09 5.90 8.47
CA GLU A 45 11.99 6.00 9.92
C GLU A 45 10.54 6.20 10.37
N ASN A 46 10.21 5.70 11.57
CA ASN A 46 8.86 5.71 12.11
C ASN A 46 8.36 7.14 12.38
N VAL A 47 7.63 7.71 11.42
CA VAL A 47 7.04 9.04 11.50
C VAL A 47 5.57 8.98 11.13
N ASN A 48 4.72 9.55 11.99
CA ASN A 48 3.28 9.65 11.73
C ASN A 48 2.99 10.50 10.48
N TRP A 49 2.01 10.08 9.68
CA TRP A 49 1.59 10.80 8.46
C TRP A 49 1.28 12.29 8.72
N SER A 50 0.63 12.61 9.85
CA SER A 50 0.32 13.99 10.25
C SER A 50 1.56 14.84 10.55
N ALA A 51 2.67 14.21 10.94
CA ALA A 51 3.96 14.89 11.15
C ALA A 51 4.78 14.97 9.85
N LEU A 52 4.46 14.16 8.84
CA LEU A 52 5.14 14.12 7.54
C LEU A 52 4.51 15.08 6.51
N LYS A 53 3.18 15.02 6.34
CA LYS A 53 2.46 15.75 5.29
C LYS A 53 2.46 17.25 5.58
N GLY A 54 2.94 18.03 4.62
CA GLY A 54 3.14 19.47 4.74
C GLY A 54 4.37 19.89 5.55
N ASN A 55 5.22 18.95 6.01
CA ASN A 55 6.39 19.28 6.81
C ASN A 55 7.53 19.85 5.94
N PRO A 56 7.98 21.10 6.19
CA PRO A 56 9.05 21.72 5.42
C PRO A 56 10.42 21.06 5.60
N SER A 57 10.61 20.25 6.65
CA SER A 57 11.84 19.49 6.91
C SER A 57 11.96 18.24 6.03
N ALA A 58 10.88 17.87 5.32
CA ALA A 58 10.85 16.79 4.34
C ALA A 58 10.46 17.32 2.94
N PRO A 59 11.24 18.26 2.36
CA PRO A 59 10.82 19.01 1.18
C PRO A 59 10.66 18.10 -0.04
N TYR A 60 11.57 17.16 -0.27
CA TYR A 60 11.49 16.25 -1.42
C TYR A 60 10.22 15.40 -1.41
N LEU A 61 9.84 14.85 -0.25
CA LEU A 61 8.60 14.10 -0.10
C LEU A 61 7.40 14.99 -0.42
N ASN A 62 7.32 16.16 0.21
CA ASN A 62 6.13 17.02 0.14
C ASN A 62 5.95 17.78 -1.17
N THR A 63 7.04 18.22 -1.82
CA THR A 63 6.97 19.08 -3.01
C THR A 63 7.26 18.33 -4.31
N THR A 64 7.86 17.14 -4.25
CA THR A 64 8.21 16.35 -5.44
C THR A 64 7.46 15.03 -5.50
N LEU A 65 7.58 14.17 -4.48
CA LEU A 65 7.01 12.82 -4.53
C LEU A 65 5.48 12.82 -4.38
N LEU A 66 4.94 13.47 -3.34
CA LEU A 66 3.49 13.44 -3.08
C LEU A 66 2.63 13.99 -4.24
N PRO A 67 3.00 15.09 -4.94
CA PRO A 67 2.22 15.57 -6.09
C PRO A 67 2.14 14.62 -7.28
N MET A 68 3.06 13.67 -7.40
CA MET A 68 3.12 12.73 -8.54
C MET A 68 2.89 11.26 -8.16
N ALA A 69 2.60 10.99 -6.89
CA ALA A 69 2.38 9.65 -6.36
C ALA A 69 0.92 9.45 -5.93
N SER A 70 0.51 8.20 -5.86
CA SER A 70 -0.67 7.80 -5.09
C SER A 70 -0.25 7.47 -3.66
N TYR A 71 -1.04 7.87 -2.67
CA TYR A 71 -0.79 7.59 -1.27
C TYR A 71 -2.09 7.28 -0.53
N CYS A 72 -1.99 6.51 0.56
CA CYS A 72 -3.13 6.09 1.36
C CYS A 72 -3.23 6.94 2.64
N GLU A 73 -4.34 7.65 2.84
CA GLU A 73 -4.58 8.42 4.07
C GLU A 73 -5.21 7.59 5.20
N GLN A 74 -5.55 6.34 4.92
CA GLN A 74 -6.17 5.38 5.85
C GLN A 74 -5.34 4.09 5.93
N TYR A 75 -4.02 4.23 5.94
CA TYR A 75 -3.09 3.12 6.20
C TYR A 75 -2.79 3.04 7.68
N TYR A 76 -2.92 1.84 8.25
CA TYR A 76 -2.72 1.59 9.68
C TYR A 76 -1.79 0.40 9.84
N THR A 77 -0.84 0.52 10.78
CA THR A 77 -0.11 -0.65 11.27
C THR A 77 -1.04 -1.53 12.10
N PRO A 78 -0.76 -2.84 12.21
CA PRO A 78 -1.52 -3.69 13.11
C PRO A 78 -1.51 -3.11 14.54
N PRO A 79 -2.67 -3.10 15.23
CA PRO A 79 -2.79 -2.44 16.52
C PRO A 79 -1.97 -3.14 17.60
N GLY A 80 -1.45 -2.36 18.55
CA GLY A 80 -0.78 -2.89 19.74
C GLY A 80 0.65 -3.41 19.53
N LEU A 81 1.29 -3.09 18.40
CA LEU A 81 2.67 -3.46 18.14
C LEU A 81 3.66 -2.43 18.72
N PRO A 82 4.58 -2.86 19.61
CA PRO A 82 5.65 -1.99 20.09
C PRO A 82 6.83 -1.98 19.09
N GLY A 83 7.37 -0.79 18.80
CA GLY A 83 8.62 -0.64 18.06
C GLY A 83 8.55 -1.01 16.56
N SER A 84 9.72 -1.23 15.96
CA SER A 84 9.88 -1.43 14.52
C SER A 84 9.88 -2.89 14.08
N LEU A 85 10.52 -3.81 14.83
CA LEU A 85 10.64 -5.22 14.47
C LEU A 85 9.29 -5.91 14.18
N PRO A 86 8.25 -5.80 15.03
CA PRO A 86 6.98 -6.44 14.73
C PRO A 86 6.35 -5.93 13.42
N ASN A 87 6.54 -4.64 13.08
CA ASN A 87 6.06 -4.08 11.82
C ASN A 87 6.82 -4.65 10.62
N TYR A 88 8.13 -4.85 10.72
CA TYR A 88 8.94 -5.49 9.67
C TYR A 88 8.56 -6.95 9.46
N LEU A 89 8.27 -7.70 10.52
CA LEU A 89 7.77 -9.08 10.39
C LEU A 89 6.39 -9.12 9.72
N TRP A 90 5.50 -8.18 10.05
CA TRP A 90 4.21 -8.06 9.37
C TRP A 90 4.35 -7.73 7.88
N LEU A 91 5.29 -6.85 7.53
CA LEU A 91 5.60 -6.52 6.15
C LEU A 91 6.07 -7.75 5.35
N GLU A 92 6.87 -8.61 5.98
CA GLU A 92 7.49 -9.76 5.33
C GLU A 92 6.60 -11.01 5.30
N ALA A 93 5.91 -11.32 6.40
CA ALA A 93 5.21 -12.58 6.59
C ALA A 93 3.71 -12.45 6.86
N GLY A 94 3.17 -11.22 6.92
CA GLY A 94 1.76 -11.00 7.26
C GLY A 94 1.41 -11.39 8.70
N THR A 95 2.41 -11.49 9.58
CA THR A 95 2.27 -11.71 11.02
C THR A 95 3.56 -11.29 11.73
N ASN A 96 3.51 -11.08 13.05
CA ASN A 96 4.71 -10.86 13.88
C ASN A 96 5.13 -12.10 14.69
N PHE A 97 4.47 -13.24 14.51
CA PHE A 97 4.74 -14.48 15.26
C PHE A 97 4.64 -14.32 16.79
N GLY A 98 3.92 -13.29 17.27
CA GLY A 98 3.85 -12.96 18.69
C GLY A 98 5.05 -12.17 19.24
N VAL A 99 6.00 -11.75 18.38
CA VAL A 99 7.12 -10.90 18.78
C VAL A 99 6.64 -9.48 19.08
N LEU A 100 7.01 -8.98 20.25
CA LEU A 100 6.62 -7.67 20.79
C LEU A 100 7.83 -6.92 21.37
N ASP A 101 9.03 -7.24 20.91
CA ASP A 101 10.26 -6.58 21.32
C ASP A 101 11.11 -6.22 20.09
N SER A 102 12.34 -5.78 20.32
CA SER A 102 13.32 -5.47 19.26
C SER A 102 14.61 -6.28 19.46
N ASN A 103 14.47 -7.51 19.94
CA ASN A 103 15.61 -8.40 20.13
C ASN A 103 16.12 -8.92 18.79
N ASP A 104 17.43 -9.08 18.69
CA ASP A 104 18.11 -9.64 17.52
C ASP A 104 17.69 -11.12 17.25
N PRO A 105 17.98 -11.67 16.06
CA PRO A 105 17.65 -13.05 15.68
C PRO A 105 18.04 -14.15 16.67
N SER A 106 19.00 -13.92 17.57
CA SER A 106 19.34 -14.91 18.61
C SER A 106 18.18 -15.21 19.58
N ALA A 107 17.25 -14.28 19.75
CA ALA A 107 16.07 -14.45 20.59
C ALA A 107 14.87 -15.03 19.82
N HIS A 108 14.78 -14.74 18.51
CA HIS A 108 13.63 -15.09 17.68
C HIS A 108 14.12 -15.66 16.35
N THR A 109 13.74 -16.89 16.04
CA THR A 109 13.96 -17.50 14.72
C THR A 109 12.72 -18.26 14.28
N PHE A 110 12.47 -18.27 12.97
CA PHE A 110 11.28 -18.85 12.38
C PHE A 110 11.65 -19.86 11.30
N SER A 111 10.99 -21.02 11.34
CA SER A 111 11.07 -22.06 10.30
C SER A 111 9.97 -21.97 9.25
N SER A 112 9.13 -20.93 9.33
CA SER A 112 8.08 -20.69 8.33
C SER A 112 8.72 -20.35 6.99
N THR A 113 8.25 -20.99 5.93
CA THR A 113 8.56 -20.66 4.53
C THR A 113 7.42 -19.89 3.85
N ASN A 114 6.40 -19.50 4.62
CA ASN A 114 5.24 -18.75 4.13
C ASN A 114 5.46 -17.25 4.38
N HIS A 115 6.36 -16.64 3.61
CA HIS A 115 6.71 -15.23 3.65
C HIS A 115 7.10 -14.72 2.26
N LEU A 116 7.12 -13.40 2.10
CA LEU A 116 7.18 -12.72 0.82
C LEU A 116 8.40 -13.15 0.00
N VAL A 117 9.60 -13.18 0.58
CA VAL A 117 10.81 -13.46 -0.22
C VAL A 117 10.91 -14.92 -0.65
N THR A 118 10.38 -15.86 0.13
CA THR A 118 10.25 -17.25 -0.32
C THR A 118 9.20 -17.38 -1.42
N LEU A 119 8.10 -16.63 -1.37
CA LEU A 119 7.12 -16.58 -2.47
C LEU A 119 7.73 -15.99 -3.75
N LEU A 120 8.55 -14.93 -3.65
CA LEU A 120 9.27 -14.35 -4.78
C LEU A 120 10.27 -15.35 -5.37
N THR A 121 11.03 -16.03 -4.51
CA THR A 121 12.01 -17.06 -4.94
C THR A 121 11.33 -18.21 -5.67
N ASN A 122 10.21 -18.72 -5.17
CA ASN A 122 9.43 -19.78 -5.81
C ASN A 122 8.81 -19.36 -7.15
N ALA A 123 8.67 -18.05 -7.39
CA ALA A 123 8.17 -17.48 -8.63
C ALA A 123 9.30 -17.07 -9.60
N ASP A 124 10.55 -17.43 -9.31
CA ASP A 124 11.74 -17.02 -10.06
C ASP A 124 11.92 -15.49 -10.15
N ILE A 125 11.42 -14.74 -9.16
CA ILE A 125 11.57 -13.28 -9.06
C ILE A 125 12.75 -12.96 -8.16
N SER A 126 13.79 -12.36 -8.75
CA SER A 126 14.97 -11.91 -8.01
C SER A 126 14.61 -10.81 -7.01
N TRP A 127 15.18 -10.87 -5.82
CA TRP A 127 15.03 -9.86 -4.79
C TRP A 127 16.37 -9.56 -4.12
N LYS A 128 16.46 -8.41 -3.45
CA LYS A 128 17.60 -8.00 -2.65
C LYS A 128 17.15 -7.01 -1.60
N SER A 129 17.73 -7.09 -0.40
CA SER A 129 17.61 -6.06 0.62
C SER A 129 18.90 -5.27 0.79
N TYR A 130 18.76 -3.98 1.08
CA TYR A 130 19.84 -3.08 1.43
C TYR A 130 19.56 -2.55 2.83
N GLN A 131 20.51 -2.72 3.74
CA GLN A 131 20.36 -2.36 5.14
C GLN A 131 21.34 -1.25 5.52
N GLU A 132 20.90 -0.33 6.37
CA GLU A 132 21.76 0.75 6.85
C GLU A 132 23.03 0.18 7.50
N ASN A 133 24.18 0.69 7.08
CA ASN A 133 25.49 0.38 7.67
C ASN A 133 25.84 -1.13 7.72
N ILE A 134 25.20 -1.97 6.89
CA ILE A 134 25.62 -3.35 6.69
C ILE A 134 26.94 -3.35 5.91
N SER A 135 27.91 -4.16 6.35
CA SER A 135 29.25 -4.20 5.75
C SER A 135 29.25 -4.65 4.28
N GLY A 136 28.21 -5.39 3.87
CA GLY A 136 28.15 -6.06 2.58
C GLY A 136 29.10 -7.26 2.45
N THR A 137 29.91 -7.55 3.47
CA THR A 137 30.88 -8.67 3.48
C THR A 137 30.34 -9.91 4.16
N ASN A 138 29.33 -9.76 5.01
CA ASN A 138 28.65 -10.82 5.73
C ASN A 138 27.17 -10.47 5.92
N CYS A 139 26.39 -11.44 6.42
CA CYS A 139 25.01 -11.26 6.85
C CYS A 139 24.95 -11.26 8.39
N PRO A 140 25.14 -10.09 9.04
CA PRO A 140 25.16 -10.01 10.50
C PRO A 140 23.78 -10.33 11.10
N LEU A 141 23.77 -11.31 12.01
CA LEU A 141 22.60 -11.72 12.81
C LEU A 141 22.50 -10.96 14.14
N SER A 142 23.29 -9.90 14.31
CA SER A 142 23.28 -9.08 15.51
C SER A 142 23.52 -7.63 15.15
N SER A 143 22.88 -6.73 15.90
CA SER A 143 23.02 -5.29 15.74
C SER A 143 24.44 -4.85 16.08
N THR A 144 25.02 -3.98 15.25
CA THR A 144 26.40 -3.49 15.44
C THR A 144 26.60 -2.11 14.82
N GLY A 145 27.14 -1.16 15.59
CA GLY A 145 27.25 0.23 15.16
C GLY A 145 25.86 0.80 14.79
N LEU A 146 25.74 1.29 13.55
CA LEU A 146 24.45 1.79 13.01
C LEU A 146 23.63 0.69 12.31
N TYR A 147 24.13 -0.54 12.19
CA TYR A 147 23.32 -1.64 11.68
C TYR A 147 22.44 -2.20 12.79
N ALA A 148 21.13 -2.22 12.55
CA ALA A 148 20.14 -2.83 13.42
C ALA A 148 19.58 -4.11 12.78
N ALA A 149 19.88 -5.29 13.35
CA ALA A 149 19.36 -6.55 12.83
C ALA A 149 17.83 -6.63 12.92
N TYR A 150 17.25 -5.98 13.93
CA TYR A 150 15.80 -5.88 14.10
C TYR A 150 15.08 -4.97 13.07
N HIS A 151 15.82 -4.30 12.18
CA HIS A 151 15.29 -3.64 10.97
C HIS A 151 15.37 -4.52 9.71
N ASN A 152 15.95 -5.72 9.83
CA ASN A 152 16.17 -6.66 8.75
C ASN A 152 15.33 -7.93 8.99
N PRO A 153 14.05 -7.99 8.60
CA PRO A 153 13.18 -9.12 8.94
C PRO A 153 13.67 -10.45 8.36
N PHE A 154 14.40 -10.42 7.23
CA PHE A 154 14.86 -11.61 6.52
C PHE A 154 15.81 -12.47 7.35
N VAL A 155 16.61 -11.88 8.25
CA VAL A 155 17.58 -12.65 9.08
C VAL A 155 16.92 -13.43 10.22
N TYR A 156 15.60 -13.33 10.39
CA TYR A 156 14.84 -14.11 11.37
C TYR A 156 14.33 -15.44 10.78
N PHE A 157 14.44 -15.67 9.47
CA PHE A 157 13.91 -16.85 8.79
C PHE A 157 15.02 -17.84 8.44
N THR A 158 14.89 -19.07 8.92
CA THR A 158 15.91 -20.13 8.77
C THR A 158 16.03 -20.71 7.36
N ASP A 159 15.09 -20.42 6.47
CA ASP A 159 15.20 -20.75 5.04
C ASP A 159 15.97 -19.69 4.23
N ILE A 160 16.36 -18.58 4.88
CA ILE A 160 17.14 -17.49 4.30
C ILE A 160 18.60 -17.46 4.79
N ILE A 161 18.85 -17.78 6.06
CA ILE A 161 20.18 -17.74 6.71
C ILE A 161 20.84 -19.12 6.84
#